data_AF-A0A7X1B2F0-F1
#
_entry.id   AF-A0A7X1B2F0-F1
#
_cell.length_a   1.000
_cell.length_b   1.000
_cell.length_c   1.000
_cell.angle_alpha   90.00
_cell.angle_beta   90.00
_cell.angle_gamma   90.00
#
_symmetry.space_group_name_H-M   'P 1'
#
loop_
_entity.id
_entity.type
_entity.pdbx_description
1 polymer ?
#
loop_
_entity_poly.entity_id
_entity_poly.type
_entity_poly.pdbx_seq_one_letter_code
_entity_poly.pdbx_strand_id
1 'polypeptide(L)'
;MRQGPEVRGCRFEKMDDDGGNIGSTNLRVLSHPSHNTILMDLKNNHLVEVGDRFQITDGATGVVTQTTRVSSARIVKWRDRYALEVTMDDPLEISHTVDSLSASSDYGPPVKSKGAVTESSVPDLALDLDTICEGLVIEDCHIIDSRVRGFRLYTKGAKILNNHFENLAKPGITLGQSLSWFEGPSAVDILIEGNTFSRVRSTNIYIGDFSVAIGPLSVVDNHNIRITGNRFQDYGGPFADGPKYLEALLSTAIIVRNASDVLIENNEFFPSDMAPSLDPVIVDSSSTSSITLNGNLFEGDTWDL
;
A
#
# COMPACT_ATOMS: atom_id res chain seq x y z
N MET A 1 15.79 10.46 -9.35
CA MET A 1 14.87 9.34 -9.11
C MET A 1 15.67 8.05 -9.07
N ARG A 2 15.66 7.37 -7.92
CA ARG A 2 16.38 6.12 -7.72
C ARG A 2 15.48 4.97 -8.20
N GLN A 3 16.02 4.08 -9.04
CA GLN A 3 15.26 2.97 -9.61
C GLN A 3 14.91 1.94 -8.53
N GLY A 4 13.68 1.42 -8.57
CA GLY A 4 13.24 0.30 -7.75
C GLY A 4 14.04 -0.99 -8.01
N PRO A 5 13.98 -1.95 -7.07
CA PRO A 5 14.69 -3.20 -7.24
C PRO A 5 14.07 -4.04 -8.37
N GLU A 6 14.86 -4.96 -8.92
CA GLU A 6 14.40 -5.99 -9.84
C GLU A 6 14.49 -7.35 -9.14
N VAL A 7 13.35 -8.04 -9.03
CA VAL A 7 13.23 -9.38 -8.46
C VAL A 7 12.81 -10.31 -9.59
N ARG A 8 13.74 -11.12 -10.10
CA ARG A 8 13.55 -11.92 -11.32
C ARG A 8 13.94 -13.37 -11.11
N GLY A 9 13.10 -14.31 -11.54
CA GLY A 9 13.46 -15.73 -11.52
C GLY A 9 13.69 -16.30 -10.12
N CYS A 10 13.10 -15.67 -9.09
CA CYS A 10 13.31 -16.03 -7.69
C CYS A 10 12.26 -17.03 -7.20
N ARG A 11 12.60 -17.79 -6.16
CA ARG A 11 11.67 -18.64 -5.42
C ARG A 11 11.61 -18.20 -3.96
N PHE A 12 10.42 -17.86 -3.48
CA PHE A 12 10.11 -17.53 -2.08
C PHE A 12 9.22 -18.63 -1.51
N GLU A 13 9.68 -19.35 -0.50
CA GLU A 13 8.98 -20.52 0.03
C GLU A 13 8.97 -20.55 1.55
N LYS A 14 7.82 -20.88 2.15
CA LYS A 14 7.67 -21.13 3.60
C LYS A 14 8.11 -19.95 4.48
N MET A 15 7.81 -18.75 4.03
CA MET A 15 8.05 -17.52 4.79
C MET A 15 7.06 -17.43 5.96
N ASP A 16 7.53 -17.02 7.14
CA ASP A 16 6.65 -16.76 8.31
C ASP A 16 5.88 -15.44 8.16
N ASP A 17 6.31 -14.55 7.27
CA ASP A 17 5.63 -13.31 6.91
C ASP A 17 5.48 -13.21 5.38
N ASP A 18 5.45 -11.99 4.85
CA ASP A 18 5.35 -11.72 3.42
C ASP A 18 6.56 -12.24 2.63
N GLY A 19 6.33 -12.65 1.37
CA GLY A 19 7.41 -12.91 0.41
C GLY A 19 8.25 -11.66 0.11
N GLY A 20 7.63 -10.47 0.18
CA GLY A 20 8.33 -9.19 0.26
C GLY A 20 7.42 -8.04 0.66
N ASN A 21 7.99 -7.06 1.36
CA ASN A 21 7.36 -5.78 1.68
C ASN A 21 8.23 -4.66 1.09
N ILE A 22 7.79 -4.06 -0.01
CA ILE A 22 8.56 -3.09 -0.78
C ILE A 22 7.85 -1.75 -0.74
N GLY A 23 8.51 -0.76 -0.17
CA GLY A 23 8.01 0.60 -0.06
C GLY A 23 8.97 1.49 0.71
N SER A 24 8.47 2.64 1.14
CA SER A 24 9.21 3.54 2.03
C SER A 24 8.39 3.85 3.28
N THR A 25 9.07 4.41 4.28
CA THR A 25 8.46 4.81 5.55
C THR A 25 8.05 6.26 5.48
N ASN A 26 6.77 6.53 5.68
CA ASN A 26 6.25 7.85 6.00
C ASN A 26 6.87 8.35 7.31
N LEU A 27 7.54 9.50 7.25
CA LEU A 27 8.17 10.14 8.40
C LEU A 27 7.19 11.12 9.01
N ARG A 28 6.96 11.01 10.32
CA ARG A 28 6.10 11.98 11.02
C ARG A 28 6.73 13.36 11.01
N VAL A 29 5.92 14.38 10.72
CA VAL A 29 6.31 15.78 10.89
C VAL A 29 6.27 16.12 12.39
N LEU A 30 7.46 16.36 12.94
CA LEU A 30 7.66 16.64 14.36
C LEU A 30 7.35 18.09 14.70
N SER A 31 7.80 19.01 13.84
CA SER A 31 7.68 20.46 14.02
C SER A 31 7.76 21.17 12.67
N HIS A 32 7.26 22.40 12.59
CA HIS A 32 7.28 23.25 11.39
C HIS A 32 7.87 24.63 11.76
N PRO A 33 9.21 24.72 11.99
CA PRO A 33 9.85 25.92 12.55
C PRO A 33 9.80 27.16 11.65
N SER A 34 9.61 27.00 10.34
CA SER A 34 9.41 28.11 9.41
C SER A 34 8.59 27.68 8.21
N HIS A 35 8.09 28.64 7.43
CA HIS A 35 7.15 28.42 6.33
C HIS A 35 7.55 27.39 5.26
N ASN A 36 8.83 27.00 5.15
CA ASN A 36 9.32 26.01 4.20
C ASN A 36 10.27 24.98 4.83
N THR A 37 10.32 24.90 6.17
CA THR A 37 11.24 24.00 6.87
C THR A 37 10.50 23.18 7.90
N ILE A 38 10.62 21.85 7.82
CA ILE A 38 10.06 20.90 8.78
C ILE A 38 11.15 20.13 9.52
N LEU A 39 10.82 19.71 10.73
CA LEU A 39 11.54 18.65 11.44
C LEU A 39 10.75 17.37 11.28
N MET A 40 11.40 16.27 10.90
CA MET A 40 10.75 14.97 10.79
C MET A 40 11.54 13.87 11.51
N ASP A 41 10.88 12.74 11.73
CA ASP A 41 11.50 11.55 12.31
C ASP A 41 12.79 11.17 11.55
N LEU A 42 13.86 10.90 12.29
CA LEU A 42 15.05 10.24 11.75
C LEU A 42 14.92 8.73 11.99
N LYS A 43 14.30 8.01 11.04
CA LYS A 43 14.19 6.55 11.07
C LYS A 43 15.03 5.91 9.97
N ASN A 44 15.48 4.69 10.21
CA ASN A 44 16.11 3.79 9.24
C ASN A 44 17.28 4.38 8.45
N ASN A 45 18.02 5.33 9.02
CA ASN A 45 19.10 6.07 8.33
C ASN A 45 18.65 6.67 6.99
N HIS A 46 17.40 7.14 6.86
CA HIS A 46 16.95 7.81 5.64
C HIS A 46 17.89 8.97 5.29
N LEU A 47 18.59 8.81 4.17
CA LEU A 47 19.47 9.82 3.58
C LEU A 47 18.64 10.61 2.58
N VAL A 48 18.14 11.75 3.03
CA VAL A 48 17.51 12.74 2.19
C VAL A 48 18.60 13.57 1.52
N GLU A 49 18.54 13.67 0.20
CA GLU A 49 19.48 14.43 -0.62
C GLU A 49 18.84 15.74 -1.11
N VAL A 50 19.68 16.76 -1.34
CA VAL A 50 19.23 17.99 -2.01
C VAL A 50 18.75 17.64 -3.41
N GLY A 51 17.54 18.09 -3.74
CA GLY A 51 16.86 17.82 -5.00
C GLY A 51 15.82 16.69 -4.93
N ASP A 52 15.82 15.88 -3.86
CA ASP A 52 14.83 14.81 -3.69
C ASP A 52 13.40 15.39 -3.63
N ARG A 53 12.46 14.68 -4.24
CA ARG A 53 11.03 15.00 -4.23
C ARG A 53 10.40 14.52 -2.93
N PHE A 54 9.68 15.40 -2.26
CA PHE A 54 8.95 15.08 -1.04
C PHE A 54 7.45 15.22 -1.23
N GLN A 55 6.71 14.24 -0.73
CA GLN A 55 5.26 14.26 -0.59
C GLN A 55 4.90 14.62 0.85
N ILE A 56 3.96 15.55 1.02
CA ILE A 56 3.32 15.83 2.30
C ILE A 56 1.91 15.23 2.27
N THR A 57 1.58 14.51 3.31
CA THR A 57 0.30 13.84 3.48
C THR A 57 -0.33 14.28 4.80
N ASP A 58 -1.58 14.73 4.75
CA ASP A 58 -2.38 15.02 5.93
C ASP A 58 -2.55 13.73 6.75
N GLY A 59 -2.07 13.74 7.99
CA GLY A 59 -2.00 12.52 8.81
C GLY A 59 -3.35 11.95 9.19
N ALA A 60 -4.38 12.81 9.26
CA ALA A 60 -5.72 12.45 9.68
C ALA A 60 -6.51 11.78 8.54
N THR A 61 -6.35 12.31 7.32
CA THR A 61 -7.17 11.95 6.17
C THR A 61 -6.43 11.09 5.15
N GLY A 62 -5.10 11.00 5.22
CA GLY A 62 -4.28 10.31 4.23
C GLY A 62 -4.13 11.04 2.90
N VAL A 63 -4.67 12.27 2.80
CA VAL A 63 -4.65 13.08 1.58
C VAL A 63 -3.27 13.63 1.32
N VAL A 64 -2.76 13.43 0.11
CA VAL A 64 -1.56 14.14 -0.37
C VAL A 64 -1.91 15.61 -0.54
N THR A 65 -1.34 16.48 0.29
CA THR A 65 -1.58 17.93 0.23
C THR A 65 -0.59 18.63 -0.69
N GLN A 66 0.64 18.12 -0.78
CA GLN A 66 1.70 18.79 -1.53
C GLN A 66 2.77 17.81 -2.02
N THR A 67 3.39 18.14 -3.15
CA THR A 67 4.71 17.60 -3.53
C THR A 67 5.66 18.77 -3.80
N THR A 68 6.87 18.73 -3.23
CA THR A 68 7.90 19.76 -3.39
C THR A 68 9.29 19.13 -3.46
N ARG A 69 10.36 19.92 -3.48
CA ARG A 69 11.76 19.46 -3.55
C ARG A 69 12.57 19.95 -2.37
N VAL A 70 13.53 19.14 -1.97
CA VAL A 70 14.47 19.44 -0.89
C VAL A 70 15.53 20.42 -1.37
N SER A 71 15.68 21.53 -0.67
CA SER A 71 16.78 22.50 -0.87
C SER A 71 17.92 22.33 0.14
N SER A 72 17.62 21.82 1.34
CA SER A 72 18.63 21.43 2.32
C SER A 72 18.13 20.37 3.29
N ALA A 73 19.03 19.51 3.76
CA ALA A 73 18.74 18.51 4.77
C ALA A 73 19.90 18.38 5.77
N ARG A 74 19.60 18.30 7.07
CA ARG A 74 20.61 18.05 8.11
C ARG A 74 20.02 17.40 9.35
N ILE A 75 20.85 16.66 10.07
CA ILE A 75 20.46 16.08 11.36
C ILE A 75 20.54 17.16 12.44
N VAL A 76 19.47 17.34 13.20
CA VAL A 76 19.37 18.27 14.34
C VAL A 76 18.91 17.53 15.59
N LYS A 77 19.03 18.19 16.75
CA LYS A 77 18.42 17.70 17.99
C LYS A 77 17.00 18.23 18.11
N TRP A 78 16.04 17.35 18.36
CA TRP A 78 14.66 17.69 18.68
C TRP A 78 14.27 17.01 19.99
N ARG A 79 13.98 17.83 21.01
CA ARG A 79 13.81 17.38 22.40
C ARG A 79 15.03 16.56 22.86
N ASP A 80 14.83 15.30 23.23
CA ASP A 80 15.83 14.36 23.74
C ASP A 80 16.40 13.40 22.68
N ARG A 81 15.99 13.51 21.41
CA ARG A 81 16.44 12.63 20.30
C ARG A 81 16.89 13.43 19.07
N TYR A 82 17.41 12.71 18.07
CA TYR A 82 17.75 13.30 16.78
C TYR A 82 16.55 13.32 15.83
N ALA A 83 16.51 14.34 14.98
CA ALA A 83 15.52 14.54 13.93
C ALA A 83 16.22 14.97 12.65
N LEU A 84 15.51 14.86 11.54
CA LEU A 84 15.94 15.41 10.27
C LEU A 84 15.26 16.77 10.06
N GLU A 85 16.04 17.84 9.96
CA GLU A 85 15.56 19.15 9.51
C GLU A 85 15.70 19.19 8.00
N VAL A 86 14.59 19.49 7.31
CA VAL A 86 14.55 19.60 5.86
C VAL A 86 13.87 20.91 5.46
N THR A 87 14.57 21.66 4.62
CA THR A 87 14.04 22.86 3.96
C THR A 87 13.67 22.51 2.54
N MET A 88 12.50 22.98 2.10
CA MET A 88 11.96 22.76 0.77
C MET A 88 12.07 24.03 -0.09
N ASP A 89 11.93 23.86 -1.40
CA ASP A 89 11.92 24.98 -2.36
C ASP A 89 10.66 25.85 -2.20
N ASP A 90 9.52 25.23 -1.86
CA ASP A 90 8.22 25.91 -1.73
C ASP A 90 7.78 26.04 -0.27
N PRO A 91 6.93 27.03 0.07
CA PRO A 91 6.22 27.07 1.33
C PRO A 91 5.39 25.79 1.54
N LEU A 92 5.34 25.29 2.78
CA LEU A 92 4.74 24.02 3.15
C LEU A 92 3.33 24.18 3.75
N GLU A 93 2.43 23.34 3.29
CA GLU A 93 1.08 23.19 3.85
C GLU A 93 1.08 22.09 4.93
N ILE A 94 1.33 22.50 6.18
CA ILE A 94 1.34 21.61 7.35
C ILE A 94 0.18 21.98 8.28
N SER A 95 -0.77 21.05 8.42
CA SER A 95 -1.92 21.15 9.31
C SER A 95 -1.54 20.76 10.74
N HIS A 96 -0.84 19.64 10.90
CA HIS A 96 -0.58 19.03 12.20
C HIS A 96 0.84 18.49 12.33
N THR A 97 1.46 18.76 13.47
CA THR A 97 2.79 18.26 13.84
C THR A 97 2.72 17.55 15.19
N VAL A 98 3.73 16.75 15.53
CA VAL A 98 3.82 16.14 16.87
C VAL A 98 3.82 17.22 17.96
N ASP A 99 4.51 18.34 17.75
CA ASP A 99 4.52 19.47 18.68
C ASP A 99 3.14 20.13 18.82
N SER A 100 2.46 20.44 17.70
CA SER A 100 1.14 21.10 17.74
C SER A 100 0.06 20.22 18.36
N LEU A 101 0.18 18.90 18.23
CA LEU A 101 -0.73 17.93 18.84
C LEU A 101 -0.36 17.60 20.30
N SER A 102 0.74 18.14 20.83
CA SER A 102 1.29 17.76 22.14
C SER A 102 1.47 16.25 22.30
N ALA A 103 1.74 15.54 21.20
CA ALA A 103 1.90 14.10 21.20
C ALA A 103 3.25 13.69 21.80
N SER A 104 3.31 12.47 22.35
CA SER A 104 4.55 11.87 22.85
C SER A 104 5.57 11.69 21.72
N SER A 105 6.85 11.90 22.02
CA SER A 105 7.97 11.59 21.11
C SER A 105 7.97 10.10 20.70
N ASP A 106 7.52 9.22 21.60
CA ASP A 106 7.43 7.77 21.41
C ASP A 106 6.13 7.30 20.73
N TYR A 107 5.34 8.22 20.16
CA TYR A 107 4.12 7.85 19.46
C TYR A 107 4.44 6.90 18.28
N GLY A 108 4.22 5.60 18.49
CA GLY A 108 4.45 4.57 17.50
C GLY A 108 3.38 4.57 16.38
N PRO A 109 3.51 3.68 15.38
CA PRO A 109 2.42 3.41 14.45
C PRO A 109 1.09 3.22 15.23
N PRO A 110 -0.03 3.84 14.81
CA PRO A 110 -1.24 3.85 15.61
C PRO A 110 -1.86 2.44 15.82
N VAL A 111 -1.42 1.42 15.09
CA VAL A 111 -1.75 0.00 15.37
C VAL A 111 -1.32 -0.43 16.78
N LYS A 112 -0.29 0.22 17.35
CA LYS A 112 0.21 -0.08 18.70
C LYS A 112 -0.51 0.71 19.80
N SER A 113 -1.29 1.75 19.47
CA SER A 113 -2.10 2.44 20.47
C SER A 113 -3.38 1.65 20.75
N LYS A 114 -3.52 1.14 21.97
CA LYS A 114 -4.72 0.43 22.46
C LYS A 114 -5.97 1.33 22.62
N GLY A 115 -6.01 2.50 21.97
CA GLY A 115 -7.10 3.46 22.03
C GLY A 115 -7.60 3.81 20.62
N ALA A 116 -8.86 4.24 20.52
CA ALA A 116 -9.40 4.76 19.27
C ALA A 116 -8.56 5.98 18.84
N VAL A 117 -7.84 5.82 17.73
CA VAL A 117 -7.12 6.91 17.07
C VAL A 117 -8.20 7.82 16.50
N THR A 118 -8.37 9.00 17.06
CA THR A 118 -9.26 10.02 16.47
C THR A 118 -8.50 10.75 15.37
N GLU A 119 -9.21 11.23 14.34
CA GLU A 119 -8.65 12.01 13.21
C GLU A 119 -7.71 13.13 13.69
N SER A 120 -8.01 13.75 14.83
CA SER A 120 -7.21 14.81 15.46
C SER A 120 -5.92 14.37 16.19
N SER A 121 -5.44 13.14 16.00
CA SER A 121 -4.30 12.60 16.77
C SER A 121 -3.10 12.14 15.94
N VAL A 122 -3.16 12.26 14.61
CA VAL A 122 -2.08 11.84 13.72
C VAL A 122 -1.40 13.07 13.14
N PRO A 123 -0.08 13.28 13.36
CA PRO A 123 0.65 14.36 12.72
C PRO A 123 0.73 14.11 11.21
N ASP A 124 0.93 15.18 10.45
CA ASP A 124 1.20 15.06 9.02
C ASP A 124 2.45 14.20 8.77
N LEU A 125 2.47 13.60 7.60
CA LEU A 125 3.49 12.66 7.17
C LEU A 125 4.26 13.26 5.99
N ALA A 126 5.56 13.02 5.99
CA ALA A 126 6.46 13.38 4.91
C ALA A 126 7.08 12.10 4.33
N LEU A 127 7.12 12.00 3.01
CA LEU A 127 7.67 10.85 2.30
C LEU A 127 8.63 11.30 1.21
N ASP A 128 9.83 10.72 1.19
CA ASP A 128 10.80 10.93 0.13
C ASP A 128 10.44 10.08 -1.09
N LEU A 129 9.81 10.69 -2.09
CA LEU A 129 9.39 10.06 -3.35
C LEU A 129 10.56 9.64 -4.25
N ASP A 130 11.79 10.06 -3.98
CA ASP A 130 12.94 9.56 -4.74
C ASP A 130 13.56 8.30 -4.13
N THR A 131 12.99 7.80 -3.02
CA THR A 131 13.36 6.53 -2.37
C THR A 131 12.31 5.42 -2.44
N ILE A 132 11.14 5.68 -3.02
CA ILE A 132 9.95 4.79 -2.97
C ILE A 132 10.00 3.57 -3.91
N CYS A 133 11.18 3.08 -4.25
CA CYS A 133 11.36 1.94 -5.15
C CYS A 133 10.60 2.08 -6.49
N GLU A 134 10.47 3.30 -7.03
CA GLU A 134 9.72 3.59 -8.27
C GLU A 134 10.27 2.78 -9.46
N GLY A 135 9.39 2.16 -10.23
CA GLY A 135 9.78 1.29 -11.34
C GLY A 135 10.19 -0.13 -10.94
N LEU A 136 9.78 -0.58 -9.74
CA LEU A 136 9.93 -1.98 -9.28
C LEU A 136 9.52 -2.98 -10.36
N VAL A 137 10.33 -4.02 -10.56
CA VAL A 137 9.94 -5.18 -11.39
C VAL A 137 10.00 -6.45 -10.55
N ILE A 138 8.91 -7.22 -10.55
CA ILE A 138 8.83 -8.57 -10.00
C ILE A 138 8.38 -9.48 -11.15
N GLU A 139 9.28 -10.33 -11.64
CA GLU A 139 9.04 -11.12 -12.85
C GLU A 139 9.51 -12.57 -12.72
N ASP A 140 8.75 -13.50 -13.30
CA ASP A 140 9.08 -14.93 -13.37
C ASP A 140 9.41 -15.55 -11.99
N CYS A 141 8.78 -15.08 -10.91
CA CYS A 141 9.01 -15.59 -9.56
C CYS A 141 7.96 -16.63 -9.15
N HIS A 142 8.33 -17.54 -8.23
CA HIS A 142 7.41 -18.48 -7.58
C HIS A 142 7.34 -18.21 -6.08
N ILE A 143 6.16 -17.84 -5.60
CA ILE A 143 5.87 -17.49 -4.22
C ILE A 143 4.91 -18.54 -3.67
N ILE A 144 5.36 -19.36 -2.72
CA ILE A 144 4.65 -20.57 -2.31
C ILE A 144 4.70 -20.82 -0.80
N ASP A 145 3.60 -21.34 -0.24
CA ASP A 145 3.51 -21.79 1.15
C ASP A 145 3.83 -20.70 2.20
N SER A 146 3.68 -19.41 1.87
CA SER A 146 3.88 -18.33 2.83
C SER A 146 2.71 -18.23 3.80
N ARG A 147 3.02 -18.00 5.07
CA ARG A 147 2.03 -17.81 6.13
C ARG A 147 1.18 -16.57 5.90
N VAL A 148 1.77 -15.51 5.35
CA VAL A 148 1.09 -14.22 5.16
C VAL A 148 0.97 -13.94 3.67
N ARG A 149 1.38 -12.76 3.17
CA ARG A 149 1.13 -12.33 1.79
C ARG A 149 2.21 -12.83 0.85
N GLY A 150 1.97 -12.70 -0.45
CA GLY A 150 3.04 -12.80 -1.43
C GLY A 150 3.89 -11.53 -1.40
N PHE A 151 3.37 -10.44 -1.95
CA PHE A 151 4.01 -9.13 -1.91
C PHE A 151 3.07 -8.04 -1.38
N ARG A 152 3.61 -7.21 -0.49
CA ARG A 152 3.00 -5.95 -0.06
C ARG A 152 3.78 -4.80 -0.67
N LEU A 153 3.12 -4.00 -1.50
CA LEU A 153 3.77 -3.01 -2.35
C LEU A 153 3.21 -1.61 -2.10
N TYR A 154 4.12 -0.69 -1.82
CA TYR A 154 3.87 0.74 -1.68
C TYR A 154 4.81 1.47 -2.63
N THR A 155 4.39 1.62 -3.88
CA THR A 155 5.31 2.08 -4.92
C THR A 155 4.55 2.63 -6.13
N LYS A 156 5.29 3.25 -7.04
CA LYS A 156 4.79 3.79 -8.29
C LYS A 156 5.48 3.11 -9.47
N GLY A 157 4.77 2.93 -10.58
CA GLY A 157 5.36 2.40 -11.81
C GLY A 157 5.76 0.92 -11.75
N ALA A 158 5.23 0.13 -10.82
CA ALA A 158 5.65 -1.26 -10.65
C ALA A 158 5.07 -2.20 -11.71
N LYS A 159 5.85 -3.21 -12.06
CA LYS A 159 5.47 -4.30 -12.96
C LYS A 159 5.57 -5.63 -12.25
N ILE A 160 4.45 -6.34 -12.12
CA ILE A 160 4.37 -7.68 -11.55
C ILE A 160 3.95 -8.64 -12.67
N LEU A 161 4.93 -9.34 -13.24
CA LEU A 161 4.81 -10.03 -14.52
C LEU A 161 5.07 -11.54 -14.40
N ASN A 162 4.21 -12.38 -14.96
CA ASN A 162 4.46 -13.82 -15.14
C ASN A 162 4.85 -14.59 -13.87
N ASN A 163 4.40 -14.15 -12.69
CA ASN A 163 4.69 -14.80 -11.42
C ASN A 163 3.67 -15.88 -11.09
N HIS A 164 4.07 -16.84 -10.26
CA HIS A 164 3.19 -17.87 -9.70
C HIS A 164 3.05 -17.66 -8.19
N PHE A 165 1.81 -17.36 -7.75
CA PHE A 165 1.43 -17.27 -6.35
C PHE A 165 0.64 -18.51 -5.95
N GLU A 166 1.13 -19.28 -4.98
CA GLU A 166 0.60 -20.60 -4.67
C GLU A 166 0.46 -20.87 -3.17
N ASN A 167 -0.68 -21.43 -2.76
CA ASN A 167 -0.89 -21.92 -1.39
C ASN A 167 -0.57 -20.88 -0.29
N LEU A 168 -0.96 -19.63 -0.52
CA LEU A 168 -0.75 -18.53 0.42
C LEU A 168 -1.95 -18.38 1.36
N ALA A 169 -1.71 -18.03 2.63
CA ALA A 169 -2.82 -17.82 3.57
C ALA A 169 -3.43 -16.41 3.50
N LYS A 170 -2.71 -15.42 2.95
CA LYS A 170 -3.13 -14.02 2.74
C LYS A 170 -2.89 -13.60 1.28
N PRO A 171 -3.20 -12.35 0.88
CA PRO A 171 -3.18 -12.01 -0.53
C PRO A 171 -1.86 -12.23 -1.22
N GLY A 172 -1.93 -12.69 -2.48
CA GLY A 172 -0.75 -12.80 -3.34
C GLY A 172 -0.12 -11.43 -3.55
N ILE A 173 -0.94 -10.41 -3.84
CA ILE A 173 -0.50 -9.03 -4.00
C ILE A 173 -1.38 -8.13 -3.15
N THR A 174 -0.74 -7.20 -2.45
CA THR A 174 -1.39 -6.13 -1.68
C THR A 174 -0.82 -4.80 -2.14
N LEU A 175 -1.68 -3.90 -2.60
CA LEU A 175 -1.35 -2.54 -3.06
C LEU A 175 -2.05 -1.49 -2.19
N GLY A 176 -1.36 -0.38 -1.97
CA GLY A 176 -1.91 0.83 -1.34
C GLY A 176 -1.28 1.14 0.00
N GLN A 177 -1.28 2.42 0.39
CA GLN A 177 -0.52 2.91 1.53
C GLN A 177 -1.05 2.36 2.86
N SER A 178 -0.20 2.34 3.88
CA SER A 178 -0.57 1.97 5.22
C SER A 178 -0.22 3.06 6.21
N LEU A 179 -1.17 3.96 6.46
CA LEU A 179 -1.04 5.00 7.49
C LEU A 179 -0.87 4.39 8.87
N SER A 180 -1.43 3.19 9.07
CA SER A 180 -1.34 2.47 10.34
C SER A 180 0.07 1.98 10.67
N TRP A 181 0.86 1.66 9.65
CA TRP A 181 2.26 1.29 9.78
C TRP A 181 3.22 2.41 9.37
N PHE A 182 2.69 3.57 8.96
CA PHE A 182 3.43 4.64 8.30
C PHE A 182 4.24 4.13 7.10
N GLU A 183 3.63 3.28 6.27
CA GLU A 183 4.25 2.75 5.05
C GLU A 183 3.54 3.35 3.82
N GLY A 184 4.30 3.71 2.80
CA GLY A 184 3.79 4.40 1.61
C GLY A 184 4.80 4.43 0.46
N PRO A 185 4.42 4.99 -0.70
CA PRO A 185 3.18 5.74 -0.96
C PRO A 185 2.02 4.85 -1.42
N SER A 186 0.92 5.49 -1.81
CA SER A 186 -0.18 4.89 -2.59
C SER A 186 0.33 4.27 -3.89
N ALA A 187 -0.41 3.28 -4.38
CA ALA A 187 -0.05 2.53 -5.57
C ALA A 187 -0.50 3.26 -6.83
N VAL A 188 0.46 3.66 -7.68
CA VAL A 188 0.20 4.43 -8.91
C VAL A 188 0.93 3.81 -10.09
N ASP A 189 0.31 3.80 -11.27
CA ASP A 189 0.92 3.29 -12.52
C ASP A 189 1.39 1.82 -12.40
N ILE A 190 0.52 0.95 -11.88
CA ILE A 190 0.87 -0.46 -11.61
C ILE A 190 0.37 -1.36 -12.74
N LEU A 191 1.24 -2.24 -13.22
CA LEU A 191 0.90 -3.32 -14.15
C LEU A 191 1.02 -4.68 -13.46
N ILE A 192 -0.07 -5.44 -13.45
CA ILE A 192 -0.12 -6.84 -12.99
C ILE A 192 -0.53 -7.71 -14.19
N GLU A 193 0.44 -8.42 -14.78
CA GLU A 193 0.24 -9.11 -16.06
C GLU A 193 0.72 -10.56 -16.05
N GLY A 194 -0.08 -11.46 -16.63
CA GLY A 194 0.37 -12.84 -16.91
C GLY A 194 0.59 -13.71 -15.69
N ASN A 195 0.17 -13.29 -14.50
CA ASN A 195 0.42 -14.02 -13.26
C ASN A 195 -0.60 -15.16 -13.08
N THR A 196 -0.17 -16.25 -12.44
CA THR A 196 -1.05 -17.33 -12.00
C THR A 196 -1.20 -17.30 -10.49
N PHE A 197 -2.45 -17.28 -10.02
CA PHE A 197 -2.80 -17.38 -8.62
C PHE A 197 -3.57 -18.68 -8.38
N SER A 198 -3.05 -19.53 -7.50
CA SER A 198 -3.63 -20.85 -7.24
C SER A 198 -3.63 -21.21 -5.76
N ARG A 199 -4.75 -21.69 -5.21
CA ARG A 199 -4.85 -22.07 -3.78
C ARG A 199 -4.49 -20.94 -2.82
N VAL A 200 -4.69 -19.69 -3.22
CA VAL A 200 -4.56 -18.55 -2.31
C VAL A 200 -5.84 -18.49 -1.48
N ARG A 201 -5.71 -18.73 -0.18
CA ARG A 201 -6.87 -18.89 0.72
C ARG A 201 -7.67 -17.60 0.93
N SER A 202 -7.04 -16.46 0.71
CA SER A 202 -7.72 -15.17 0.79
C SER A 202 -7.87 -14.55 -0.60
N THR A 203 -8.06 -13.24 -0.65
CA THR A 203 -8.07 -12.50 -1.91
C THR A 203 -6.75 -12.58 -2.64
N ASN A 204 -6.74 -12.75 -3.97
CA ASN A 204 -5.47 -12.89 -4.70
C ASN A 204 -4.78 -11.53 -4.87
N ILE A 205 -5.54 -10.51 -5.30
CA ILE A 205 -5.08 -9.13 -5.43
C ILE A 205 -5.98 -8.23 -4.59
N TYR A 206 -5.39 -7.55 -3.61
CA TYR A 206 -6.05 -6.52 -2.81
C TYR A 206 -5.49 -5.14 -3.15
N ILE A 207 -6.37 -4.22 -3.54
CA ILE A 207 -6.06 -2.80 -3.71
C ILE A 207 -6.83 -2.02 -2.66
N GLY A 208 -6.11 -1.26 -1.84
CA GLY A 208 -6.70 -0.31 -0.92
C GLY A 208 -5.77 0.08 0.22
N ASP A 209 -6.04 1.25 0.78
CA ASP A 209 -5.24 1.76 1.88
C ASP A 209 -5.60 1.10 3.21
N PHE A 210 -4.58 0.83 4.01
CA PHE A 210 -4.71 0.29 5.36
C PHE A 210 -4.69 1.43 6.39
N SER A 211 -5.83 2.06 6.63
CA SER A 211 -6.00 3.00 7.73
C SER A 211 -6.18 2.27 9.07
N VAL A 212 -5.71 2.89 10.14
CA VAL A 212 -6.05 2.51 11.53
C VAL A 212 -7.31 3.26 11.84
N ALA A 213 -8.42 2.56 12.14
CA ALA A 213 -9.61 3.09 12.84
C ALA A 213 -10.30 4.37 12.31
N ILE A 214 -9.69 5.06 11.35
CA ILE A 214 -10.22 6.13 10.53
C ILE A 214 -11.07 5.39 9.51
N GLY A 215 -12.28 5.89 9.25
CA GLY A 215 -13.22 5.29 8.30
C GLY A 215 -12.61 5.12 6.89
N PRO A 216 -13.39 4.74 5.87
CA PRO A 216 -12.90 4.79 4.50
C PRO A 216 -12.20 6.14 4.30
N LEU A 217 -10.92 6.12 3.90
CA LEU A 217 -10.22 7.37 3.61
C LEU A 217 -11.08 8.09 2.58
N SER A 218 -11.36 9.36 2.84
CA SER A 218 -12.29 10.14 2.03
C SER A 218 -11.75 10.45 0.63
N VAL A 219 -10.50 10.08 0.35
CA VAL A 219 -9.79 10.45 -0.87
C VAL A 219 -9.08 9.26 -1.49
N VAL A 220 -9.33 9.14 -2.79
CA VAL A 220 -8.74 8.18 -3.72
C VAL A 220 -7.31 8.58 -4.04
N ASP A 221 -6.36 7.68 -3.77
CA ASP A 221 -4.95 7.92 -4.14
C ASP A 221 -4.27 6.71 -4.82
N ASN A 222 -4.91 5.53 -4.82
CA ASN A 222 -4.47 4.41 -5.66
C ASN A 222 -5.05 4.57 -7.05
N HIS A 223 -4.25 4.69 -8.11
CA HIS A 223 -4.81 4.95 -9.43
C HIS A 223 -3.94 4.50 -10.60
N ASN A 224 -4.57 4.41 -11.77
CA ASN A 224 -3.95 3.91 -13.01
C ASN A 224 -3.33 2.52 -12.81
N ILE A 225 -4.18 1.56 -12.44
CA ILE A 225 -3.77 0.17 -12.17
C ILE A 225 -4.37 -0.73 -13.24
N ARG A 226 -3.52 -1.53 -13.91
CA ARG A 226 -3.95 -2.48 -14.93
C ARG A 226 -3.67 -3.91 -14.48
N ILE A 227 -4.71 -4.74 -14.49
CA ILE A 227 -4.68 -6.16 -14.13
C ILE A 227 -5.11 -6.95 -15.37
N THR A 228 -4.18 -7.61 -16.04
CA THR A 228 -4.48 -8.27 -17.33
C THR A 228 -3.81 -9.61 -17.58
N GLY A 229 -4.49 -10.50 -18.31
CA GLY A 229 -3.91 -11.80 -18.69
C GLY A 229 -3.59 -12.70 -17.51
N ASN A 230 -4.16 -12.46 -16.32
CA ASN A 230 -3.90 -13.25 -15.14
C ASN A 230 -4.88 -14.43 -15.05
N ARG A 231 -4.44 -15.50 -14.39
CA ARG A 231 -5.22 -16.72 -14.17
C ARG A 231 -5.49 -16.93 -12.68
N PHE A 232 -6.75 -17.01 -12.30
CA PHE A 232 -7.20 -17.16 -10.92
C PHE A 232 -7.92 -18.50 -10.75
N GLN A 233 -7.36 -19.41 -9.95
CA GLN A 233 -7.93 -20.74 -9.70
C GLN A 233 -7.88 -21.09 -8.21
N ASP A 234 -8.86 -21.87 -7.73
CA ASP A 234 -8.93 -22.36 -6.36
C ASP A 234 -8.63 -21.25 -5.33
N TYR A 235 -9.31 -20.11 -5.37
CA TYR A 235 -9.04 -18.98 -4.47
C TYR A 235 -10.12 -18.79 -3.40
N GLY A 236 -9.80 -18.09 -2.32
CA GLY A 236 -10.72 -17.95 -1.19
C GLY A 236 -10.71 -19.17 -0.28
N GLY A 237 -11.45 -19.10 0.83
CA GLY A 237 -11.47 -20.13 1.86
C GLY A 237 -11.53 -19.55 3.27
N PRO A 238 -11.84 -20.38 4.28
CA PRO A 238 -11.96 -19.92 5.65
C PRO A 238 -10.61 -19.39 6.14
N PHE A 239 -10.61 -18.12 6.53
CA PHE A 239 -9.47 -17.51 7.20
C PHE A 239 -9.35 -18.11 8.60
N ALA A 240 -8.20 -18.73 8.92
CA ALA A 240 -8.05 -19.45 10.20
C ALA A 240 -7.67 -18.52 11.38
N ASP A 241 -7.05 -17.36 11.11
CA ASP A 241 -6.33 -16.58 12.11
C ASP A 241 -6.58 -15.05 12.04
N GLY A 242 -7.83 -14.60 12.22
CA GLY A 242 -8.09 -13.19 12.53
C GLY A 242 -9.54 -12.75 12.68
N PRO A 243 -9.83 -11.44 12.59
CA PRO A 243 -11.15 -10.94 12.91
C PRO A 243 -12.17 -11.39 11.86
N LYS A 244 -13.22 -12.10 12.30
CA LYS A 244 -14.30 -12.68 11.46
C LYS A 244 -14.90 -11.72 10.41
N TYR A 245 -14.87 -10.42 10.65
CA TYR A 245 -15.41 -9.43 9.71
C TYR A 245 -14.51 -9.15 8.50
N LEU A 246 -13.20 -9.42 8.58
CA LEU A 246 -12.30 -9.33 7.43
C LEU A 246 -12.33 -10.61 6.57
N GLU A 247 -12.77 -11.74 7.13
CA GLU A 247 -12.77 -13.06 6.47
C GLU A 247 -13.76 -13.11 5.30
N ALA A 248 -14.94 -12.52 5.47
CA ALA A 248 -15.96 -12.48 4.42
C ALA A 248 -15.57 -11.57 3.25
N LEU A 249 -14.84 -10.50 3.51
CA LEU A 249 -14.36 -9.60 2.47
C LEU A 249 -13.19 -10.21 1.71
N LEU A 250 -12.25 -10.85 2.40
CA LEU A 250 -10.95 -11.27 1.84
C LEU A 250 -10.96 -12.66 1.18
N SER A 251 -12.00 -13.05 0.43
CA SER A 251 -12.12 -14.42 -0.12
C SER A 251 -12.43 -14.49 -1.63
N THR A 252 -12.21 -13.41 -2.38
CA THR A 252 -12.48 -13.30 -3.83
C THR A 252 -11.18 -13.15 -4.65
N ALA A 253 -11.16 -13.29 -5.98
CA ALA A 253 -9.92 -13.11 -6.73
C ALA A 253 -9.36 -11.67 -6.62
N ILE A 254 -10.19 -10.64 -6.78
CA ILE A 254 -9.76 -9.24 -6.77
C ILE A 254 -10.67 -8.40 -5.86
N ILE A 255 -10.06 -7.57 -5.02
CA ILE A 255 -10.77 -6.51 -4.28
C ILE A 255 -10.18 -5.17 -4.66
N VAL A 256 -11.06 -4.23 -4.97
CA VAL A 256 -10.70 -2.83 -5.22
C VAL A 256 -11.44 -1.93 -4.24
N ARG A 257 -10.69 -1.17 -3.44
CA ARG A 257 -11.20 -0.13 -2.54
C ARG A 257 -10.28 1.07 -2.63
N ASN A 258 -10.83 2.27 -2.41
CA ASN A 258 -10.03 3.49 -2.37
C ASN A 258 -9.09 3.64 -3.59
N ALA A 259 -9.64 3.45 -4.79
CA ALA A 259 -8.89 3.46 -6.03
C ALA A 259 -9.66 4.11 -7.20
N SER A 260 -8.94 4.64 -8.18
CA SER A 260 -9.52 5.09 -9.46
C SER A 260 -8.80 4.50 -10.66
N ASP A 261 -9.47 4.49 -11.80
CA ASP A 261 -8.87 4.15 -13.09
C ASP A 261 -8.19 2.77 -13.06
N VAL A 262 -8.92 1.78 -12.52
CA VAL A 262 -8.48 0.39 -12.49
C VAL A 262 -9.10 -0.34 -13.67
N LEU A 263 -8.23 -0.89 -14.53
CA LEU A 263 -8.61 -1.70 -15.67
C LEU A 263 -8.32 -3.18 -15.37
N ILE A 264 -9.38 -3.98 -15.28
CA ILE A 264 -9.31 -5.42 -15.09
C ILE A 264 -9.73 -6.07 -16.40
N GLU A 265 -8.79 -6.61 -17.18
CA GLU A 265 -9.11 -7.09 -18.52
C GLU A 265 -8.41 -8.37 -18.97
N ASN A 266 -9.10 -9.17 -19.79
CA ASN A 266 -8.56 -10.40 -20.38
C ASN A 266 -7.99 -11.37 -19.33
N ASN A 267 -8.57 -11.41 -18.13
CA ASN A 267 -8.21 -12.37 -17.10
C ASN A 267 -9.12 -13.61 -17.16
N GLU A 268 -8.62 -14.73 -16.68
CA GLU A 268 -9.37 -15.98 -16.56
C GLU A 268 -9.67 -16.29 -15.09
N PHE A 269 -10.95 -16.40 -14.76
CA PHE A 269 -11.45 -16.73 -13.44
C PHE A 269 -12.10 -18.12 -13.48
N PHE A 270 -11.50 -19.07 -12.77
CA PHE A 270 -12.03 -20.42 -12.62
C PHE A 270 -12.88 -20.51 -11.35
N PRO A 271 -13.91 -21.37 -11.33
CA PRO A 271 -14.69 -21.61 -10.12
C PRO A 271 -13.79 -21.94 -8.93
N SER A 272 -14.18 -21.46 -7.75
CA SER A 272 -13.52 -21.84 -6.51
C SER A 272 -14.44 -22.69 -5.65
N ASP A 273 -14.02 -23.92 -5.38
CA ASP A 273 -14.67 -24.77 -4.37
C ASP A 273 -14.60 -24.18 -2.96
N MET A 274 -13.64 -23.27 -2.72
CA MET A 274 -13.43 -22.64 -1.41
C MET A 274 -14.26 -21.38 -1.19
N ALA A 275 -14.75 -20.75 -2.26
CA ALA A 275 -15.62 -19.57 -2.22
C ALA A 275 -16.64 -19.58 -3.38
N PRO A 276 -17.51 -20.60 -3.48
CA PRO A 276 -18.32 -20.87 -4.68
C PRO A 276 -19.43 -19.84 -4.94
N SER A 277 -19.67 -18.91 -4.02
CA SER A 277 -20.80 -17.96 -4.06
C SER A 277 -20.38 -16.49 -4.00
N LEU A 278 -19.09 -16.18 -4.16
CA LEU A 278 -18.59 -14.80 -4.10
C LEU A 278 -18.17 -14.33 -5.49
N ASP A 279 -18.66 -13.18 -5.92
CA ASP A 279 -18.19 -12.57 -7.16
C ASP A 279 -16.66 -12.47 -7.18
N PRO A 280 -16.01 -12.79 -8.31
CA PRO A 280 -14.56 -12.88 -8.44
C PRO A 280 -13.87 -11.52 -8.36
N VAL A 281 -14.65 -10.44 -8.52
CA VAL A 281 -14.19 -9.06 -8.38
C VAL A 281 -15.18 -8.33 -7.48
N ILE A 282 -14.69 -7.78 -6.37
CA ILE A 282 -15.47 -6.94 -5.47
C ILE A 282 -14.94 -5.51 -5.56
N VAL A 283 -15.84 -4.57 -5.82
CA VAL A 283 -15.54 -3.14 -5.88
C VAL A 283 -16.27 -2.41 -4.76
N ASP A 284 -15.54 -1.71 -3.90
CA ASP A 284 -16.14 -0.83 -2.90
C ASP A 284 -16.48 0.53 -3.53
N SER A 285 -17.71 0.65 -4.02
CA SER A 285 -18.20 1.85 -4.73
C SER A 285 -18.25 3.12 -3.87
N SER A 286 -18.14 3.03 -2.55
CA SER A 286 -18.18 4.19 -1.66
C SER A 286 -16.91 5.06 -1.74
N SER A 287 -15.81 4.48 -2.23
CA SER A 287 -14.48 5.10 -2.26
C SER A 287 -13.73 4.81 -3.56
N THR A 288 -14.42 4.34 -4.60
CA THR A 288 -13.78 3.86 -5.83
C THR A 288 -14.48 4.44 -7.06
N SER A 289 -13.72 4.82 -8.08
CA SER A 289 -14.25 5.38 -9.34
C SER A 289 -13.57 4.80 -10.57
N SER A 290 -14.21 4.90 -11.74
CA SER A 290 -13.63 4.52 -13.04
C SER A 290 -13.08 3.07 -13.10
N ILE A 291 -13.81 2.11 -12.57
CA ILE A 291 -13.43 0.69 -12.65
C ILE A 291 -14.00 0.06 -13.90
N THR A 292 -13.13 -0.52 -14.71
CA THR A 292 -13.49 -1.13 -15.99
C THR A 292 -13.17 -2.62 -15.96
N LEU A 293 -14.19 -3.46 -16.22
CA LEU A 293 -14.03 -4.89 -16.49
C LEU A 293 -14.22 -5.13 -17.98
N ASN A 294 -13.21 -5.67 -18.67
CA ASN A 294 -13.26 -5.84 -20.13
C ASN A 294 -12.67 -7.19 -20.58
N GLY A 295 -13.39 -7.95 -21.41
CA GLY A 295 -12.84 -9.19 -22.00
C GLY A 295 -12.43 -10.29 -21.01
N ASN A 296 -12.87 -10.22 -19.75
CA ASN A 296 -12.58 -11.26 -18.75
C ASN A 296 -13.42 -12.51 -19.04
N LEU A 297 -12.80 -13.68 -18.86
CA LEU A 297 -13.44 -14.98 -18.94
C LEU A 297 -13.77 -15.47 -17.52
N PHE A 298 -15.04 -15.77 -17.29
CA PHE A 298 -15.50 -16.36 -16.04
C PHE A 298 -16.08 -17.75 -16.33
N GLU A 299 -15.42 -18.78 -15.85
CA GLU A 299 -15.89 -20.16 -15.99
C GLU A 299 -16.82 -20.51 -14.82
N GLY A 300 -17.90 -21.27 -15.08
CA GLY A 300 -18.92 -21.64 -14.10
C GLY A 300 -20.29 -20.98 -14.29
N ASP A 301 -21.34 -21.60 -13.77
CA ASP A 301 -22.73 -21.11 -13.90
C ASP A 301 -22.98 -19.93 -12.95
N THR A 302 -23.24 -18.76 -13.54
CA THR A 302 -23.75 -17.50 -12.95
C THR A 302 -22.83 -16.74 -11.99
N TRP A 303 -22.17 -15.72 -12.52
CA TRP A 303 -21.58 -14.62 -11.75
C TRP A 303 -22.46 -13.37 -11.96
N ASP A 304 -22.88 -12.70 -10.89
CA ASP A 304 -23.68 -11.47 -10.95
C ASP A 304 -22.72 -10.27 -10.97
N LEU A 305 -22.17 -9.95 -12.17
CA LEU A 305 -21.20 -8.85 -12.36
C LEU A 305 -21.86 -7.49 -12.63
#